data_AF-A0AAW9IAL3-F1
#
_entry.id   AF-A0AAW9IAL3-F1
#
_cell.length_a   1.000
_cell.length_b   1.000
_cell.length_c   1.000
_cell.angle_alpha   90.00
_cell.angle_beta   90.00
_cell.angle_gamma   90.00
#
_symmetry.space_group_name_H-M   'P 1'
#
loop_
_entity.id
_entity.type
_entity.pdbx_description
1 polymer ?
#
loop_
_entity_poly.entity_id
_entity_poly.type
_entity_poly.pdbx_seq_one_letter_code
_entity_poly.pdbx_strand_id
1 'polypeptide(L)'
;ESVEKPLEYYNNNIIGTLNLLTSMRNHNVKKFIFSSSATVYGESEIVPVHEGLQAGFATNPYGRCKAMIEDILRDLYISDNSWDIVLLRYFNPVGAHESGLIGELPNGIPN
;
A
#
# COMPACT_ATOMS: atom_id res chain seq x y z
N GLU A 1 -9.80 9.89 -9.55
CA GLU A 1 -9.29 8.83 -10.43
C GLU A 1 -9.60 7.39 -10.01
N SER A 2 -9.16 6.87 -8.85
CA SER A 2 -9.32 5.42 -8.57
C SER A 2 -10.76 4.91 -8.61
N VAL A 3 -11.72 5.77 -8.26
CA VAL A 3 -13.16 5.49 -8.37
C VAL A 3 -13.64 5.46 -9.82
N GLU A 4 -13.06 6.29 -10.68
CA GLU A 4 -13.40 6.38 -12.11
C GLU A 4 -12.76 5.24 -12.91
N LYS A 5 -11.56 4.79 -12.51
CA LYS A 5 -10.77 3.75 -13.19
C LYS A 5 -10.40 2.59 -12.25
N PRO A 6 -11.38 1.91 -11.63
CA PRO A 6 -11.10 0.91 -10.59
C PRO A 6 -10.29 -0.28 -11.11
N LEU A 7 -10.56 -0.75 -12.34
CA LEU A 7 -9.86 -1.90 -12.93
C LEU A 7 -8.38 -1.63 -13.17
N GLU A 8 -8.02 -0.42 -13.58
CA GLU A 8 -6.63 -0.01 -13.75
C GLU A 8 -5.88 -0.03 -12.41
N TYR A 9 -6.54 0.43 -11.34
CA TYR A 9 -5.97 0.39 -9.98
C TYR A 9 -5.81 -1.05 -9.47
N TYR A 10 -6.79 -1.93 -9.67
CA TYR A 10 -6.64 -3.34 -9.29
C TYR A 10 -5.55 -4.05 -10.10
N ASN A 11 -5.51 -3.82 -11.41
CA ASN A 11 -4.48 -4.40 -12.27
C ASN A 11 -3.08 -3.93 -11.86
N ASN A 12 -2.89 -2.62 -11.71
CA ASN A 12 -1.57 -2.09 -11.37
C ASN A 12 -1.15 -2.48 -9.96
N ASN A 13 -2.04 -2.36 -8.97
CA ASN A 13 -1.65 -2.57 -7.58
C ASN A 13 -1.65 -4.04 -7.20
N ILE A 14 -2.72 -4.79 -7.46
CA ILE A 14 -2.83 -6.20 -7.03
C ILE A 14 -1.96 -7.08 -7.91
N ILE A 15 -2.19 -7.07 -9.22
CA ILE A 15 -1.45 -7.97 -10.13
C ILE A 15 0.03 -7.59 -10.17
N GLY A 16 0.35 -6.29 -10.18
CA GLY A 16 1.73 -5.81 -10.08
C GLY A 16 2.44 -6.34 -8.82
N THR A 17 1.79 -6.29 -7.66
CA THR A 17 2.36 -6.82 -6.41
C THR A 17 2.52 -8.34 -6.46
N LEU A 18 1.53 -9.08 -6.95
CA LEU A 18 1.62 -10.54 -7.07
C LEU A 18 2.76 -10.98 -8.00
N ASN A 19 2.95 -10.28 -9.11
CA ASN A 19 4.05 -10.53 -10.04
C ASN A 19 5.41 -10.28 -9.36
N LEU A 20 5.54 -9.17 -8.61
CA LEU A 20 6.76 -8.86 -7.86
C LEU A 20 7.06 -9.92 -6.79
N LEU A 21 6.08 -10.28 -5.96
CA LEU A 21 6.25 -11.30 -4.92
C LEU A 21 6.61 -12.67 -5.50
N THR A 22 6.02 -13.03 -6.64
CA THR A 22 6.34 -14.26 -7.36
C THR A 22 7.79 -14.25 -7.85
N SER A 23 8.24 -13.14 -8.45
CA SER A 23 9.63 -12.98 -8.89
C SER A 23 10.60 -13.04 -7.72
N MET A 24 10.30 -12.33 -6.63
CA MET A 24 11.08 -12.36 -5.38
C MET A 24 11.22 -13.77 -4.82
N ARG A 25 10.11 -14.52 -4.74
CA ARG A 25 10.11 -15.94 -4.32
C ARG A 25 11.04 -16.79 -5.17
N ASN A 26 10.96 -16.65 -6.50
CA ASN A 26 11.78 -17.42 -7.44
C ASN A 26 13.28 -17.13 -7.31
N HIS A 27 13.65 -15.96 -6.79
CA HIS A 27 15.05 -15.56 -6.56
C HIS A 27 15.47 -15.64 -5.08
N ASN A 28 14.65 -16.27 -4.23
CA ASN A 28 14.88 -16.37 -2.79
C ASN A 28 15.12 -15.01 -2.10
N VAL A 29 14.47 -13.95 -2.59
CA VAL A 29 14.45 -12.62 -1.96
C VAL A 29 13.21 -12.54 -1.09
N LYS A 30 13.38 -12.46 0.23
CA LYS A 30 12.26 -12.56 1.18
C LYS A 30 12.11 -11.37 2.12
N LYS A 31 12.81 -10.26 1.85
CA LYS A 31 12.68 -9.02 2.60
C LYS A 31 11.84 -8.02 1.80
N PHE A 32 10.74 -7.55 2.37
CA PHE A 32 9.80 -6.69 1.67
C PHE A 32 9.32 -5.54 2.56
N ILE A 33 9.40 -4.32 2.03
CA ILE A 33 8.79 -3.14 2.64
C ILE A 33 7.66 -2.70 1.73
N PHE A 34 6.43 -2.73 2.25
CA PHE A 34 5.25 -2.32 1.51
C PHE A 34 4.84 -0.91 1.89
N SER A 35 4.73 -0.04 0.89
CA SER A 35 4.08 1.27 1.01
C SER A 35 2.56 1.08 1.06
N SER A 36 2.03 0.88 2.26
CA SER A 36 0.60 0.93 2.54
C SER A 36 0.14 2.38 2.76
N SER A 37 -1.06 2.58 3.29
CA SER A 37 -1.69 3.89 3.47
C SER A 37 -2.63 3.87 4.65
N ALA A 38 -2.72 4.98 5.39
CA ALA A 38 -3.72 5.16 6.45
C ALA A 38 -5.16 5.06 5.92
N THR A 39 -5.39 5.17 4.60
CA THR A 39 -6.70 4.93 3.98
C THR A 39 -7.24 3.52 4.21
N VAL A 40 -6.42 2.56 4.62
CA VAL A 40 -6.88 1.20 4.98
C VAL A 40 -7.79 1.20 6.21
N TYR A 41 -7.71 2.24 7.05
CA TYR A 41 -8.58 2.41 8.22
C TYR A 41 -9.97 2.97 7.87
N GLY A 42 -10.19 3.47 6.65
CA GLY A 42 -11.47 4.07 6.25
C GLY A 42 -11.86 5.29 7.09
N GLU A 43 -13.16 5.47 7.30
CA GLU A 43 -13.71 6.47 8.22
C GLU A 43 -13.71 5.93 9.65
N SER A 44 -12.55 5.87 10.29
CA SER A 44 -12.43 5.40 11.66
C SER A 44 -13.10 6.38 12.64
N GLU A 45 -13.93 5.86 13.56
CA GLU A 45 -14.51 6.65 14.66
C GLU A 45 -13.46 7.04 15.74
N ILE A 46 -12.27 6.42 15.70
CA ILE A 46 -11.21 6.62 16.69
C ILE A 46 -10.07 7.43 16.07
N VAL A 47 -9.74 8.56 16.71
CA VAL A 47 -8.62 9.44 16.32
C VAL A 47 -7.83 9.79 17.59
N PRO A 48 -6.49 9.61 17.61
CA PRO A 48 -5.64 9.16 16.50
C PRO A 48 -5.82 7.66 16.20
N VAL A 49 -5.72 7.30 14.93
CA VAL A 49 -5.72 5.89 14.52
C VAL A 49 -4.42 5.21 14.98
N HIS A 50 -4.50 3.92 15.29
CA HIS A 50 -3.36 3.08 15.65
C HIS A 50 -3.47 1.70 15.00
N GLU A 51 -2.38 0.94 14.94
CA GLU A 51 -2.27 -0.30 14.15
C GLU A 51 -3.12 -1.46 14.69
N GLY A 52 -3.57 -1.36 15.94
CA GLY A 52 -4.52 -2.30 16.54
C GLY A 52 -5.95 -2.14 16.05
N LEU A 53 -6.25 -1.04 15.34
CA LEU A 53 -7.54 -0.86 14.67
C LEU A 53 -7.60 -1.76 13.43
N GLN A 54 -8.79 -2.29 13.17
CA GLN A 54 -9.03 -3.13 12.01
C GLN A 54 -8.84 -2.34 10.71
N ALA A 55 -8.02 -2.88 9.82
CA ALA A 55 -7.86 -2.42 8.45
C ALA A 55 -8.90 -3.12 7.53
N GLY A 56 -9.22 -2.51 6.39
CA GLY A 56 -10.14 -3.08 5.39
C GLY A 56 -11.40 -2.26 5.11
N PHE A 57 -11.64 -1.18 5.86
CA PHE A 57 -12.81 -0.30 5.67
C PHE A 57 -12.59 0.79 4.62
N ALA A 58 -11.68 0.56 3.68
CA ALA A 58 -11.37 1.55 2.66
C ALA A 58 -12.59 1.87 1.78
N THR A 59 -12.89 3.16 1.67
CA THR A 59 -14.08 3.66 0.96
C THR A 59 -13.87 3.77 -0.56
N ASN A 60 -12.64 3.70 -1.04
CA ASN A 60 -12.28 3.82 -2.46
C ASN A 60 -11.42 2.64 -2.97
N PRO A 61 -11.38 2.39 -4.30
CA PRO A 61 -10.62 1.28 -4.89
C PRO A 61 -9.12 1.30 -4.58
N TYR A 62 -8.49 2.48 -4.48
CA TYR A 62 -7.07 2.58 -4.11
C TYR A 62 -6.81 2.03 -2.70
N GLY A 63 -7.58 2.49 -1.71
CA GLY A 63 -7.45 2.02 -0.33
C GLY A 63 -7.81 0.53 -0.20
N ARG A 64 -8.80 0.05 -0.96
CA ARG A 64 -9.12 -1.39 -1.03
C ARG A 64 -7.96 -2.21 -1.56
N CYS A 65 -7.27 -1.73 -2.60
CA CYS A 65 -6.08 -2.40 -3.10
C CYS A 65 -5.00 -2.53 -2.02
N LYS A 66 -4.74 -1.45 -1.26
CA LYS A 66 -3.75 -1.47 -0.17
C LYS A 66 -4.13 -2.47 0.93
N ALA A 67 -5.39 -2.49 1.35
CA ALA A 67 -5.87 -3.44 2.35
C ALA A 67 -5.74 -4.90 1.88
N MET A 68 -6.17 -5.20 0.64
CA MET A 68 -6.03 -6.54 0.06
C MET A 68 -4.56 -6.98 -0.03
N ILE A 69 -3.64 -6.07 -0.36
CA ILE A 69 -2.21 -6.39 -0.41
C ILE A 69 -1.68 -6.67 1.00
N GLU A 70 -2.12 -5.94 2.03
CA GLU A 70 -1.75 -6.28 3.41
C GLU A 70 -2.22 -7.70 3.79
N ASP A 71 -3.43 -8.09 3.41
CA ASP A 71 -3.94 -9.44 3.67
C ASP A 71 -3.12 -10.50 2.92
N ILE A 72 -2.84 -10.28 1.63
CA ILE A 72 -1.98 -11.17 0.82
C ILE A 72 -0.59 -11.34 1.46
N LEU A 73 0.00 -10.26 1.97
CA LEU A 73 1.32 -10.28 2.60
C LEU A 73 1.28 -10.99 3.97
N ARG A 74 0.19 -10.86 4.73
CA ARG A 74 -0.01 -11.62 5.98
C ARG A 74 -0.13 -13.12 5.68
N ASP A 75 -0.94 -13.49 4.69
CA ASP A 75 -1.08 -14.87 4.26
C ASP A 75 0.25 -15.46 3.76
N LEU A 76 1.02 -14.67 3.00
CA LEU A 76 2.36 -15.05 2.55
C LEU A 76 3.27 -15.36 3.74
N TYR A 77 3.34 -14.46 4.73
CA TYR A 77 4.13 -14.69 5.93
C TYR A 77 3.66 -15.91 6.71
N ILE A 78 2.35 -16.07 6.95
CA ILE A 78 1.78 -17.23 7.66
C ILE A 78 2.14 -18.55 6.96
N SER A 79 2.16 -18.55 5.62
CA SER A 79 2.53 -19.74 4.83
C SER A 79 4.03 -20.04 4.83
N ASP A 80 4.87 -19.02 5.01
CA ASP A 80 6.33 -19.11 4.98
C ASP A 80 6.94 -18.02 5.88
N ASN A 81 7.16 -18.36 7.14
CA ASN A 81 7.69 -17.45 8.16
C ASN A 81 9.16 -17.02 7.91
N SER A 82 9.79 -17.44 6.80
CA SER A 82 11.12 -16.92 6.41
C SER A 82 11.06 -15.60 5.65
N TRP A 83 9.86 -15.07 5.39
CA TRP A 83 9.67 -13.71 4.89
C TRP A 83 9.78 -12.67 6.02
N ASP A 84 10.54 -11.61 5.78
CA ASP A 84 10.57 -10.40 6.61
C ASP A 84 9.74 -9.32 5.91
N ILE A 85 8.57 -8.99 6.44
CA ILE A 85 7.65 -8.05 5.80
C ILE A 85 7.33 -6.88 6.75
N VAL A 86 7.50 -5.65 6.26
CA VAL A 86 7.10 -4.42 6.96
C VAL A 86 6.00 -3.72 6.18
N LEU A 87 4.89 -3.41 6.85
CA LEU A 87 3.76 -2.66 6.28
C LEU A 87 3.80 -1.21 6.79
N LEU A 88 4.18 -0.26 5.94
CA LEU A 88 4.24 1.15 6.30
C LEU A 88 2.96 1.86 5.88
N ARG A 89 2.08 2.18 6.83
CA ARG A 89 0.83 2.90 6.60
C ARG A 89 1.06 4.41 6.63
N TYR A 90 1.45 4.99 5.48
CA TYR A 90 1.68 6.43 5.39
C TYR A 90 0.37 7.22 5.53
N PHE A 91 0.44 8.39 6.17
CA PHE A 91 -0.63 9.37 6.15
C PHE A 91 -0.52 10.23 4.87
N ASN A 92 -0.60 11.55 4.98
CA ASN A 92 -0.48 12.46 3.86
C ASN A 92 0.97 12.99 3.82
N PRO A 93 1.85 12.44 2.96
CA PRO A 93 3.17 13.00 2.76
C PRO A 93 3.05 14.37 2.08
N VAL A 94 3.75 15.37 2.60
CA VAL A 94 3.83 16.72 2.02
C VAL A 94 5.23 17.29 2.22
N GLY A 95 5.56 18.32 1.43
CA GLY A 95 6.86 18.99 1.48
C GLY A 95 7.82 18.53 0.37
N ALA A 96 9.08 18.95 0.48
CA ALA A 96 10.14 18.67 -0.48
C ALA A 96 11.49 18.62 0.24
N HIS A 97 12.54 18.15 -0.43
CA HIS A 97 13.88 18.20 0.13
C HIS A 97 14.35 19.66 0.28
N GLU A 98 15.04 19.97 1.38
CA GLU A 98 15.44 21.34 1.74
C GLU A 98 16.32 22.04 0.70
N SER A 99 17.04 21.28 -0.14
CA SER A 99 17.82 21.84 -1.25
C SER A 99 16.97 22.44 -2.38
N GLY A 100 15.67 22.14 -2.43
CA GLY A 100 14.77 22.54 -3.51
C GLY A 100 14.98 21.81 -4.84
N LEU A 101 15.86 20.80 -4.89
CA LEU A 101 16.18 20.08 -6.14
C LEU A 101 15.26 18.89 -6.42
N ILE A 102 14.59 18.34 -5.39
CA ILE A 102 13.68 17.21 -5.51
C ILE A 102 12.43 17.43 -4.64
N GLY A 103 11.27 17.07 -5.19
CA GLY A 103 9.97 17.22 -4.55
C GLY A 103 8.89 16.53 -5.38
N GLU A 104 7.63 16.68 -4.98
CA GLU A 104 6.50 16.16 -5.73
C GLU A 104 6.38 16.87 -7.09
N LEU A 105 6.41 16.10 -8.18
CA LEU A 105 6.23 16.61 -9.54
C LEU A 105 5.15 15.75 -10.24
N PRO A 106 3.86 16.05 -10.02
CA PRO A 106 2.79 15.29 -10.63
C PRO A 106 2.73 15.57 -12.14
N ASN A 107 2.52 14.52 -12.93
CA ASN A 107 2.26 14.66 -14.36
C ASN A 107 0.81 15.10 -14.57
N GLY A 108 0.59 16.40 -14.80
CA GLY A 108 -0.74 16.98 -15.01
C GLY A 108 -1.32 17.64 -13.76
N ILE A 109 -2.63 17.88 -13.75
CA ILE A 109 -3.33 18.48 -12.61
C ILE A 109 -3.41 17.41 -11.50
N PRO A 110 -2.92 17.69 -10.28
CA PRO A 110 -3.07 16.79 -9.14
C PRO A 110 -4.57 16.55 -8.86
N ASN A 111 -4.95 15.28 -8.63
CA ASN A 111 -6.31 14.89 -8.25
C ASN A 111 -6.49 14.88 -6.74
#